data_AF-A0A523Q1G7-F1
#
_entry.id   AF-A0A523Q1G7-F1
#
_cell.length_a   1.000
_cell.length_b   1.000
_cell.length_c   1.000
_cell.angle_alpha   90.00
_cell.angle_beta   90.00
_cell.angle_gamma   90.00
#
_symmetry.space_group_name_H-M   'P 1'
#
loop_
_entity.id
_entity.type
_entity.pdbx_description
1 polymer ?
#
loop_
_entity_poly.entity_id
_entity_poly.type
_entity_poly.pdbx_seq_one_letter_code
_entity_poly.pdbx_strand_id
1 'polypeptide(L)'
;MTTQWIRERKRESEESQTHSDFRSCDDFLGLASQLNARAPQLLDEVAAAIGPVDDSAGVEALRTLAAQRGPGFDADMVLTMACAILLSQRPDLSTWRMVRQVAYHSRSLGESLGAAMSAHRRVSATAGQAYVTLAVLLFKALESGVLEAASELRNQDRKNAREHWRANRSLEEIWWGLRGSDFMNFEEEMRVFGVLSEIDLAVFQRLLGDSQDPLLVDAALLSAGVGAFTPRFAVWERCANEAPDAFAEDGSWNGSVLMPLLLLRCLLYTSRCV
;
A
#
# COMPACT_ATOMS: atom_id res chain seq x y z
N MET A 1 45.27 10.46 24.89
CA MET A 1 44.77 10.25 23.52
C MET A 1 43.63 9.25 23.62
N THR A 2 42.39 9.74 23.60
CA THR A 2 41.19 8.93 23.74
C THR A 2 40.82 8.34 22.38
N THR A 3 40.95 7.03 22.26
CA THR A 3 40.65 6.29 21.04
C THR A 3 39.14 6.17 20.88
N GLN A 4 38.50 7.09 20.17
CA GLN A 4 37.10 6.95 19.76
C GLN A 4 36.95 5.80 18.76
N TRP A 5 35.95 4.95 18.99
CA TRP A 5 35.67 3.76 18.18
C TRP A 5 35.02 4.13 16.84
N ILE A 6 35.19 3.30 15.80
CA ILE A 6 34.62 3.54 14.44
C ILE A 6 33.10 3.76 14.46
N ARG A 7 32.38 3.17 15.42
CA ARG A 7 30.93 3.40 15.61
C ARG A 7 30.61 4.81 16.11
N GLU A 8 31.48 5.44 16.88
CA GLU A 8 31.30 6.82 17.36
C GLU A 8 31.55 7.84 16.24
N ARG A 9 32.51 7.58 15.34
CA ARG A 9 32.68 8.40 14.12
C ARG A 9 31.49 8.33 13.18
N LYS A 10 30.84 7.16 13.08
CA LYS A 10 29.62 7.01 12.28
C LYS A 10 28.45 7.75 12.90
N ARG A 11 28.30 7.72 14.24
CA ARG A 11 27.20 8.40 14.92
C ARG A 11 27.24 9.93 14.73
N GLU A 12 28.41 10.55 14.80
CA GLU A 12 28.56 12.00 14.54
C GLU A 12 28.39 12.36 13.04
N SER A 13 28.64 11.41 12.14
CA SER A 13 28.42 11.60 10.69
C SER A 13 26.96 11.30 10.27
N GLU A 14 26.28 10.41 10.98
CA GLU A 14 24.90 9.98 10.73
C GLU A 14 23.88 10.94 11.37
N GLU A 15 24.24 11.66 12.44
CA GLU A 15 23.40 12.72 13.04
C GLU A 15 23.26 13.97 12.14
N SER A 16 23.99 14.04 11.02
CA SER A 16 23.88 15.12 10.01
C SER A 16 23.28 14.68 8.66
N GLN A 17 22.76 13.46 8.53
CA GLN A 17 22.18 12.95 7.26
C GLN A 17 20.88 12.13 7.42
N THR A 18 20.04 12.45 8.40
CA THR A 18 18.64 11.98 8.39
C THR A 18 17.74 13.01 7.71
N HIS A 19 17.95 13.26 6.42
CA HIS A 19 16.83 13.71 5.58
C HIS A 19 15.86 12.53 5.51
N SER A 20 14.73 12.61 6.22
CA SER A 20 13.67 11.62 6.04
C SER A 20 13.06 11.83 4.65
N ASP A 21 13.54 11.06 3.67
CA ASP A 21 12.99 11.05 2.30
C ASP A 21 11.51 10.60 2.25
N PHE A 22 10.99 10.08 3.38
CA PHE A 22 9.58 9.68 3.51
C PHE A 22 8.68 10.88 3.80
N ARG A 23 7.74 11.14 2.88
CA ARG A 23 6.68 12.14 3.05
C ARG A 23 5.50 11.55 3.82
N SER A 24 5.05 12.25 4.86
CA SER A 24 3.92 11.88 5.71
C SER A 24 2.60 12.46 5.19
N CYS A 25 1.48 11.99 5.75
CA CYS A 25 0.15 12.58 5.47
C CYS A 25 0.12 14.09 5.80
N ASP A 26 0.79 14.51 6.87
CA ASP A 26 0.77 15.92 7.31
C ASP A 26 1.57 16.82 6.35
N ASP A 27 2.62 16.30 5.71
CA ASP A 27 3.35 17.02 4.65
C ASP A 27 2.44 17.32 3.46
N PHE A 28 1.62 16.36 3.03
CA PHE A 28 0.66 16.56 1.95
C PHE A 28 -0.51 17.47 2.33
N LEU A 29 -0.95 17.46 3.59
CA LEU A 29 -1.96 18.41 4.09
C LEU A 29 -1.40 19.84 4.09
N GLY A 30 -0.14 20.01 4.52
CA GLY A 30 0.57 21.28 4.45
C GLY A 30 0.68 21.78 3.02
N LEU A 31 1.06 20.90 2.09
CA LEU A 31 1.11 21.22 0.66
C LEU A 31 -0.27 21.63 0.12
N ALA A 32 -1.33 20.85 0.39
CA ALA A 32 -2.68 21.13 -0.09
C ALA A 32 -3.19 22.51 0.37
N SER A 33 -2.92 22.88 1.63
CA SER A 33 -3.25 24.20 2.17
C SER A 33 -2.53 25.32 1.43
N GLN A 34 -1.22 25.17 1.18
CA GLN A 34 -0.44 26.17 0.44
C GLN A 34 -0.85 26.28 -1.02
N LEU A 35 -1.15 25.16 -1.68
CA LEU A 35 -1.61 25.13 -3.06
C LEU A 35 -2.98 25.78 -3.21
N ASN A 36 -3.92 25.51 -2.32
CA ASN A 36 -5.24 26.15 -2.35
C ASN A 36 -5.13 27.68 -2.22
N ALA A 37 -4.15 28.19 -1.46
CA ALA A 37 -3.92 29.62 -1.30
C ALA A 37 -3.19 30.28 -2.49
N ARG A 38 -2.24 29.57 -3.12
CA ARG A 38 -1.28 30.17 -4.08
C ARG A 38 -1.48 29.73 -5.53
N ALA A 39 -2.00 28.53 -5.75
CA ALA A 39 -2.14 27.90 -7.06
C ALA A 39 -3.30 26.87 -7.06
N PRO A 40 -4.56 27.30 -6.83
CA PRO A 40 -5.68 26.39 -6.56
C PRO A 40 -6.01 25.43 -7.71
N GLN A 41 -5.61 25.75 -8.94
CA GLN A 41 -5.85 24.91 -10.13
C GLN A 41 -4.70 23.94 -10.44
N LEU A 42 -3.55 24.05 -9.76
CA LEU A 42 -2.34 23.30 -10.11
C LEU A 42 -2.56 21.80 -10.10
N LEU A 43 -3.20 21.29 -9.04
CA LEU A 43 -3.37 19.84 -8.88
C LEU A 43 -4.30 19.26 -9.94
N ASP A 44 -5.37 19.97 -10.29
CA ASP A 44 -6.28 19.55 -11.36
C ASP A 44 -5.61 19.59 -12.73
N GLU A 45 -4.80 20.63 -13.01
CA GLU A 45 -4.01 20.72 -14.25
C GLU A 45 -3.02 19.56 -14.38
N VAL A 46 -2.25 19.28 -13.33
CA VAL A 46 -1.30 18.17 -13.32
C VAL A 46 -2.02 16.83 -13.40
N ALA A 47 -3.14 16.65 -12.68
CA ALA A 47 -3.93 15.43 -12.72
C ALA A 47 -4.52 15.16 -14.11
N ALA A 48 -4.99 16.20 -14.80
CA ALA A 48 -5.50 16.11 -16.17
C ALA A 48 -4.41 15.75 -17.19
N ALA A 49 -3.15 16.11 -16.92
CA ALA A 49 -2.01 15.79 -17.77
C ALA A 49 -1.49 14.36 -17.61
N ILE A 50 -1.87 13.65 -16.53
CA ILE A 50 -1.50 12.25 -16.32
C ILE A 50 -2.26 11.38 -17.31
N GLY A 51 -1.53 10.91 -18.33
CA GLY A 51 -1.97 9.91 -19.29
C GLY A 51 -1.20 8.59 -19.15
N PRO A 52 -1.29 7.70 -20.15
CA PRO A 52 -0.39 6.55 -20.27
C PRO A 52 1.07 7.03 -20.30
N VAL A 53 1.90 6.44 -19.45
CA VAL A 53 3.35 6.68 -19.38
C VAL A 53 4.04 5.34 -19.56
N ASP A 54 4.91 5.25 -20.55
CA ASP A 54 5.58 3.99 -20.93
C ASP A 54 7.01 3.90 -20.35
N ASP A 55 7.58 5.01 -19.89
CA ASP A 55 8.96 5.07 -19.42
C ASP A 55 9.23 6.21 -18.42
N SER A 56 10.49 6.30 -17.98
CA SER A 56 10.95 7.36 -17.09
C SER A 56 10.91 8.76 -17.72
N ALA A 57 11.03 8.88 -19.05
CA ALA A 57 11.00 10.17 -19.72
C ALA A 57 9.61 10.82 -19.65
N GLY A 58 8.55 10.01 -19.75
CA GLY A 58 7.18 10.49 -19.53
C GLY A 58 6.94 10.96 -18.09
N VAL A 59 7.52 10.29 -17.09
CA VAL A 59 7.44 10.75 -15.69
C VAL A 59 8.22 12.04 -15.47
N GLU A 60 9.41 12.19 -16.06
CA GLU A 60 10.17 13.44 -16.00
C GLU A 60 9.44 14.61 -16.68
N ALA A 61 8.69 14.36 -17.75
CA ALA A 61 7.85 15.38 -18.37
C ALA A 61 6.73 15.85 -17.43
N LEU A 62 6.09 14.93 -16.69
CA LEU A 62 5.07 15.27 -15.68
C LEU A 62 5.68 16.04 -14.49
N ARG A 63 6.87 15.64 -14.02
CA ARG A 63 7.63 16.38 -12.99
C ARG A 63 7.97 17.79 -13.45
N THR A 64 8.45 17.92 -14.68
CA THR A 64 8.78 19.21 -15.29
C THR A 64 7.54 20.09 -15.39
N LEU A 65 6.40 19.54 -15.80
CA LEU A 65 5.13 20.26 -15.82
C LEU A 65 4.74 20.74 -14.42
N ALA A 66 4.80 19.86 -13.40
CA ALA A 66 4.50 20.22 -12.02
C ALA A 66 5.41 21.34 -11.51
N ALA A 67 6.71 21.29 -11.81
CA ALA A 67 7.67 22.33 -11.44
C ALA A 67 7.41 23.68 -12.15
N GLN A 68 7.07 23.63 -13.44
CA GLN A 68 6.77 24.83 -14.24
C GLN A 68 5.48 25.52 -13.81
N ARG A 69 4.45 24.74 -13.49
CA ARG A 69 3.13 25.24 -13.10
C ARG A 69 3.05 25.61 -11.62
N GLY A 70 3.88 25.00 -10.78
CA GLY A 70 3.96 25.26 -9.35
C GLY A 70 5.36 25.68 -8.90
N PRO A 71 5.91 26.81 -9.38
CA PRO A 71 7.24 27.25 -8.98
C PRO A 71 7.31 27.46 -7.45
N GLY A 72 8.30 26.84 -6.83
CA GLY A 72 8.51 26.89 -5.37
C GLY A 72 7.76 25.82 -4.57
N PHE A 73 7.08 24.88 -5.23
CA PHE A 73 6.60 23.64 -4.63
C PHE A 73 7.50 22.46 -5.01
N ASP A 74 7.50 21.42 -4.17
CA ASP A 74 8.15 20.14 -4.49
C ASP A 74 7.34 19.44 -5.60
N ALA A 75 7.98 19.25 -6.77
CA ALA A 75 7.34 18.68 -7.94
C ALA A 75 6.89 17.22 -7.75
N ASP A 76 7.64 16.43 -6.99
CA ASP A 76 7.29 15.04 -6.69
C ASP A 76 6.09 14.97 -5.76
N MET A 77 6.01 15.85 -4.75
CA MET A 77 4.83 15.92 -3.90
C MET A 77 3.60 16.42 -4.65
N VAL A 78 3.74 17.42 -5.52
CA VAL A 78 2.64 17.89 -6.38
C VAL A 78 2.14 16.77 -7.28
N LEU A 79 3.05 16.04 -7.94
CA LEU A 79 2.70 14.93 -8.82
C LEU A 79 2.03 13.78 -8.05
N THR A 80 2.52 13.46 -6.87
CA THR A 80 1.95 12.41 -6.00
C THR A 80 0.53 12.78 -5.55
N MET A 81 0.32 14.04 -5.13
CA MET A 81 -1.00 14.54 -4.76
C MET A 81 -1.96 14.57 -5.95
N ALA A 82 -1.48 14.95 -7.14
CA ALA A 82 -2.26 14.91 -8.36
C ALA A 82 -2.67 13.48 -8.74
N CYS A 83 -1.80 12.48 -8.55
CA CYS A 83 -2.15 11.07 -8.71
C CYS A 83 -3.25 10.62 -7.72
N ALA A 84 -3.15 11.03 -6.45
CA ALA A 84 -4.17 10.73 -5.45
C ALA A 84 -5.53 11.35 -5.83
N ILE A 85 -5.54 12.59 -6.33
CA ILE A 85 -6.74 13.27 -6.84
C ILE A 85 -7.31 12.52 -8.04
N LEU A 86 -6.46 12.14 -9.00
CA LEU A 86 -6.89 11.42 -10.19
C LEU A 86 -7.59 10.10 -9.85
N LEU A 87 -7.01 9.32 -8.92
CA LEU A 87 -7.63 8.08 -8.42
C LEU A 87 -8.98 8.33 -7.73
N SER A 88 -9.16 9.48 -7.09
CA SER A 88 -10.44 9.85 -6.47
C SER A 88 -11.50 10.27 -7.49
N GLN A 89 -11.09 10.93 -8.58
CA GLN A 89 -11.98 11.39 -9.65
C GLN A 89 -12.40 10.23 -10.56
N ARG A 90 -11.50 9.26 -10.80
CA ARG A 90 -11.70 8.09 -11.65
C ARG A 90 -11.22 6.81 -10.95
N PRO A 91 -12.00 6.27 -9.98
CA PRO A 91 -11.61 5.10 -9.20
C PRO A 91 -11.80 3.80 -10.00
N ASP A 92 -11.04 3.63 -11.08
CA ASP A 92 -11.11 2.46 -11.96
C ASP A 92 -9.72 1.83 -12.22
N LEU A 93 -9.73 0.62 -12.76
CA LEU A 93 -8.50 -0.15 -13.02
C LEU A 93 -7.61 0.48 -14.10
N SER A 94 -8.18 1.25 -15.05
CA SER A 94 -7.41 1.91 -16.09
C SER A 94 -6.60 3.06 -15.50
N THR A 95 -7.24 3.90 -14.69
CA THR A 95 -6.61 5.00 -13.98
C THR A 95 -5.56 4.49 -12.98
N TRP A 96 -5.85 3.38 -12.28
CA TRP A 96 -4.84 2.71 -11.44
C TRP A 96 -3.59 2.34 -12.24
N ARG A 97 -3.74 1.69 -13.39
CA ARG A 97 -2.59 1.30 -14.22
C ARG A 97 -1.75 2.50 -14.63
N MET A 98 -2.37 3.63 -14.98
CA MET A 98 -1.65 4.87 -15.30
C MET A 98 -0.82 5.35 -14.10
N VAL A 99 -1.46 5.54 -12.94
CA VAL A 99 -0.78 6.03 -11.72
C VAL A 99 0.32 5.07 -11.28
N ARG A 100 0.09 3.76 -11.42
CA ARG A 100 1.06 2.72 -11.11
C ARG A 100 2.28 2.77 -12.00
N GLN A 101 2.14 3.07 -13.29
CA GLN A 101 3.32 3.28 -14.16
C GLN A 101 4.13 4.49 -13.73
N VAL A 102 3.46 5.59 -13.35
CA VAL A 102 4.15 6.75 -12.78
C VAL A 102 4.90 6.37 -11.49
N ALA A 103 4.27 5.60 -10.60
CA ALA A 103 4.87 5.13 -9.35
C ALA A 103 6.05 4.18 -9.59
N TYR A 104 5.97 3.32 -10.61
CA TYR A 104 7.03 2.38 -10.96
C TYR A 104 8.31 3.11 -11.38
N HIS A 105 8.17 4.24 -12.09
CA HIS A 105 9.31 5.08 -12.52
C HIS A 105 9.64 6.21 -11.54
N SER A 106 8.93 6.35 -10.42
CA SER A 106 9.19 7.33 -9.37
C SER A 106 9.13 6.71 -7.99
N ARG A 107 10.32 6.44 -7.42
CA ARG A 107 10.44 5.89 -6.06
C ARG A 107 9.72 6.75 -5.02
N SER A 108 9.91 8.07 -5.08
CA SER A 108 9.26 9.00 -4.14
C SER A 108 7.74 8.90 -4.21
N LEU A 109 7.17 8.85 -5.42
CA LEU A 109 5.73 8.71 -5.61
C LEU A 109 5.24 7.35 -5.11
N GLY A 110 5.95 6.28 -5.46
CA GLY A 110 5.67 4.94 -4.96
C GLY A 110 5.59 4.94 -3.45
N GLU A 111 6.63 5.35 -2.74
CA GLU A 111 6.69 5.34 -1.27
C GLU A 111 5.64 6.24 -0.60
N SER A 112 5.23 7.35 -1.23
CA SER A 112 4.38 8.38 -0.61
C SER A 112 2.92 8.42 -1.07
N LEU A 113 2.51 7.62 -2.07
CA LEU A 113 1.15 7.63 -2.63
C LEU A 113 0.06 7.40 -1.57
N GLY A 114 0.25 6.44 -0.66
CA GLY A 114 -0.71 6.17 0.41
C GLY A 114 -0.91 7.38 1.34
N ALA A 115 0.17 8.08 1.67
CA ALA A 115 0.11 9.29 2.50
C ALA A 115 -0.64 10.43 1.78
N ALA A 116 -0.42 10.60 0.47
CA ALA A 116 -1.14 11.58 -0.33
C ALA A 116 -2.65 11.26 -0.43
N MET A 117 -3.02 9.98 -0.60
CA MET A 117 -4.42 9.55 -0.58
C MET A 117 -5.07 9.83 0.79
N SER A 118 -4.40 9.50 1.90
CA SER A 118 -4.91 9.79 3.24
C SER A 118 -5.06 11.31 3.48
N ALA A 119 -4.16 12.13 2.95
CA ALA A 119 -4.26 13.59 3.00
C ALA A 119 -5.44 14.12 2.16
N HIS A 120 -5.58 13.67 0.91
CA HIS A 120 -6.68 14.08 0.02
C HIS A 120 -8.05 13.75 0.60
N ARG A 121 -8.20 12.56 1.21
CA ARG A 121 -9.42 12.16 1.92
C ARG A 121 -9.84 13.16 3.00
N ARG A 122 -8.89 13.75 3.73
CA ARG A 122 -9.19 14.71 4.80
C ARG A 122 -9.65 16.08 4.28
N VAL A 123 -9.32 16.42 3.03
CA VAL A 123 -9.69 17.71 2.41
C VAL A 123 -10.81 17.59 1.37
N SER A 124 -11.16 16.37 0.96
CA SER A 124 -12.24 16.09 -0.01
C SER A 124 -13.28 15.13 0.56
N ALA A 125 -14.53 15.61 0.66
CA ALA A 125 -15.64 14.84 1.19
C ALA A 125 -15.96 13.55 0.40
N THR A 126 -15.65 13.53 -0.89
CA THR A 126 -15.97 12.40 -1.79
C THR A 126 -14.81 11.42 -1.97
N ALA A 127 -13.57 11.84 -1.67
CA ALA A 127 -12.38 11.03 -1.93
C ALA A 127 -12.36 9.71 -1.16
N GLY A 128 -12.86 9.69 0.08
CA GLY A 128 -12.93 8.48 0.89
C GLY A 128 -13.70 7.34 0.20
N GLN A 129 -14.92 7.63 -0.29
CA GLN A 129 -15.74 6.63 -0.98
C GLN A 129 -15.12 6.17 -2.30
N ALA A 130 -14.46 7.09 -3.02
CA ALA A 130 -13.74 6.74 -4.25
C ALA A 130 -12.59 5.78 -3.99
N TYR A 131 -11.81 6.00 -2.92
CA TYR A 131 -10.73 5.09 -2.55
C TYR A 131 -11.22 3.73 -2.05
N VAL A 132 -12.33 3.67 -1.33
CA VAL A 132 -12.98 2.39 -0.99
C VAL A 132 -13.38 1.65 -2.27
N THR A 133 -13.98 2.34 -3.24
CA THR A 133 -14.38 1.77 -4.53
C THR A 133 -13.17 1.21 -5.28
N LEU A 134 -12.09 2.00 -5.37
CA LEU A 134 -10.84 1.57 -6.00
C LEU A 134 -10.26 0.33 -5.30
N ALA A 135 -10.17 0.34 -3.97
CA ALA A 135 -9.59 -0.77 -3.21
C ALA A 135 -10.36 -2.08 -3.42
N VAL A 136 -11.70 -2.03 -3.44
CA VAL A 136 -12.55 -3.20 -3.74
C VAL A 136 -12.30 -3.71 -5.16
N LEU A 137 -12.20 -2.81 -6.14
CA LEU A 137 -11.92 -3.20 -7.54
C LEU A 137 -10.55 -3.86 -7.68
N LEU A 138 -9.52 -3.29 -7.06
CA LEU A 138 -8.17 -3.84 -7.09
C LEU A 138 -8.10 -5.21 -6.43
N PHE A 139 -8.70 -5.35 -5.24
CA PHE A 139 -8.71 -6.62 -4.52
C PHE A 139 -9.36 -7.74 -5.36
N LYS A 140 -10.54 -7.49 -5.92
CA LYS A 140 -11.25 -8.46 -6.77
C LYS A 140 -10.50 -8.77 -8.07
N ALA A 141 -9.85 -7.77 -8.67
CA ALA A 141 -9.06 -7.97 -9.88
C ALA A 141 -7.79 -8.79 -9.62
N LEU A 142 -7.15 -8.60 -8.46
CA LEU A 142 -6.03 -9.43 -8.02
C LEU A 142 -6.46 -10.86 -7.73
N GLU A 143 -7.53 -11.04 -6.95
CA GLU A 143 -8.06 -12.34 -6.58
C GLU A 143 -8.44 -13.19 -7.80
N SER A 144 -9.11 -12.59 -8.79
CA SER A 144 -9.44 -13.23 -10.07
C SER A 144 -8.24 -13.44 -10.99
N GLY A 145 -7.10 -12.79 -10.73
CA GLY A 145 -5.90 -12.85 -11.56
C GLY A 145 -5.94 -12.00 -12.82
N VAL A 146 -6.87 -11.04 -12.90
CA VAL A 146 -7.00 -10.09 -14.03
C VAL A 146 -6.03 -8.92 -13.90
N LEU A 147 -5.60 -8.58 -12.68
CA LEU A 147 -4.65 -7.50 -12.44
C LEU A 147 -3.21 -8.01 -12.39
N GLU A 148 -2.48 -7.78 -13.47
CA GLU A 148 -1.04 -7.97 -13.57
C GLU A 148 -0.29 -6.79 -12.94
N ALA A 149 0.81 -7.07 -12.26
CA ALA A 149 1.81 -6.10 -11.81
C ALA A 149 2.52 -5.42 -13.00
N ALA A 150 3.25 -4.34 -12.74
CA ALA A 150 4.09 -3.70 -13.76
C ALA A 150 5.28 -4.60 -14.19
N SER A 151 5.74 -5.48 -13.31
CA SER A 151 6.87 -6.40 -13.57
C SER A 151 6.40 -7.79 -13.97
N GLU A 152 6.89 -8.28 -15.12
CA GLU A 152 6.61 -9.63 -15.59
C GLU A 152 7.11 -10.72 -14.62
N LEU A 153 8.24 -10.47 -13.95
CA LEU A 153 8.75 -11.37 -12.93
C LEU A 153 7.76 -11.50 -11.77
N ARG A 154 7.23 -10.37 -11.27
CA ARG A 154 6.19 -10.38 -10.22
C ARG A 154 4.92 -11.09 -10.69
N ASN A 155 4.53 -10.96 -11.97
CA ASN A 155 3.39 -11.69 -12.53
C ASN A 155 3.60 -13.21 -12.48
N GLN A 156 4.76 -13.66 -12.94
CA GLN A 156 5.12 -15.07 -12.92
C GLN A 156 5.19 -15.61 -11.49
N ASP A 157 5.75 -14.85 -10.55
CA ASP A 157 5.83 -15.23 -9.14
C ASP A 157 4.45 -15.33 -8.49
N ARG A 158 3.56 -14.35 -8.71
CA ARG A 158 2.15 -14.40 -8.26
C ARG A 158 1.46 -15.63 -8.81
N LYS A 159 1.64 -15.93 -10.10
CA LYS A 159 1.03 -17.09 -10.76
C LYS A 159 1.53 -18.40 -10.16
N ASN A 160 2.85 -18.56 -10.05
CA ASN A 160 3.48 -19.75 -9.47
C ASN A 160 3.02 -20.00 -8.04
N ALA A 161 3.00 -18.96 -7.19
CA ALA A 161 2.58 -19.07 -5.81
C ALA A 161 1.09 -19.44 -5.70
N ARG A 162 0.23 -18.89 -6.57
CA ARG A 162 -1.19 -19.25 -6.63
C ARG A 162 -1.42 -20.68 -7.10
N GLU A 163 -0.70 -21.13 -8.12
CA GLU A 163 -0.76 -22.51 -8.60
C GLU A 163 -0.29 -23.49 -7.52
N HIS A 164 0.80 -23.15 -6.82
CA HIS A 164 1.30 -23.92 -5.68
C HIS A 164 0.26 -24.02 -4.55
N TRP A 165 -0.36 -22.90 -4.15
CA TRP A 165 -1.42 -22.89 -3.14
C TRP A 165 -2.60 -23.77 -3.53
N ARG A 166 -3.06 -23.68 -4.78
CA ARG A 166 -4.17 -24.50 -5.29
C ARG A 166 -3.86 -25.99 -5.25
N ALA A 167 -2.61 -26.37 -5.53
CA ALA A 167 -2.17 -27.77 -5.50
C ALA A 167 -1.95 -28.31 -4.07
N ASN A 168 -1.51 -27.47 -3.14
CA ASN A 168 -1.08 -27.88 -1.79
C ASN A 168 -1.91 -27.23 -0.67
N ARG A 169 -3.18 -26.92 -0.95
CA ARG A 169 -4.06 -26.19 -0.03
C ARG A 169 -4.16 -26.90 1.32
N SER A 170 -3.46 -26.37 2.31
CA SER A 170 -3.42 -26.94 3.66
C SER A 170 -3.21 -25.87 4.71
N LEU A 171 -3.66 -26.18 5.94
CA LEU A 171 -3.39 -25.34 7.10
C LEU A 171 -1.89 -25.27 7.40
N GLU A 172 -1.17 -26.36 7.18
CA GLU A 172 0.28 -26.45 7.40
C GLU A 172 1.05 -25.44 6.53
N GLU A 173 0.69 -25.27 5.26
CA GLU A 173 1.30 -24.26 4.38
C GLU A 173 1.13 -22.83 4.92
N ILE A 174 -0.03 -22.52 5.51
CA ILE A 174 -0.25 -21.23 6.18
C ILE A 174 0.67 -21.13 7.41
N TRP A 175 0.77 -22.17 8.25
CA TRP A 175 1.55 -22.14 9.49
C TRP A 175 3.05 -21.99 9.23
N TRP A 176 3.52 -22.51 8.11
CA TRP A 176 4.89 -22.34 7.67
C TRP A 176 5.18 -20.99 7.01
N GLY A 177 4.18 -20.10 6.94
CA GLY A 177 4.32 -18.74 6.43
C GLY A 177 4.28 -18.66 4.92
N LEU A 178 3.53 -19.53 4.24
CA LEU A 178 3.31 -19.50 2.79
C LEU A 178 4.64 -19.57 2.01
N ARG A 179 5.42 -20.62 2.30
CA ARG A 179 6.76 -20.84 1.74
C ARG A 179 6.69 -20.87 0.21
N GLY A 180 7.34 -19.91 -0.44
CA GLY A 180 7.26 -19.75 -1.90
C GLY A 180 6.44 -18.55 -2.37
N SER A 181 5.96 -17.73 -1.43
CA SER A 181 5.36 -16.44 -1.74
C SER A 181 6.14 -15.30 -1.09
N ASP A 182 6.23 -14.18 -1.81
CA ASP A 182 6.74 -12.91 -1.29
C ASP A 182 5.58 -11.91 -1.30
N PHE A 183 5.27 -11.32 -0.15
CA PHE A 183 4.24 -10.28 -0.04
C PHE A 183 4.60 -9.04 -0.87
N MET A 184 5.89 -8.81 -1.14
CA MET A 184 6.37 -7.75 -2.03
C MET A 184 5.88 -7.92 -3.46
N ASN A 185 5.37 -9.10 -3.82
CA ASN A 185 4.67 -9.27 -5.08
C ASN A 185 3.43 -8.38 -5.17
N PHE A 186 2.82 -7.95 -4.06
CA PHE A 186 1.63 -7.08 -4.00
C PHE A 186 1.94 -5.63 -3.60
N GLU A 187 3.22 -5.26 -3.58
CA GLU A 187 3.70 -3.97 -3.05
C GLU A 187 2.97 -2.76 -3.67
N GLU A 188 2.72 -2.80 -4.97
CA GLU A 188 2.02 -1.76 -5.73
C GLU A 188 0.63 -1.47 -5.12
N GLU A 189 -0.17 -2.50 -4.86
CA GLU A 189 -1.54 -2.37 -4.35
C GLU A 189 -1.64 -2.23 -2.82
N MET A 190 -0.62 -2.67 -2.07
CA MET A 190 -0.59 -2.59 -0.60
C MET A 190 -0.90 -1.18 -0.08
N ARG A 191 -0.43 -0.13 -0.75
CA ARG A 191 -0.66 1.27 -0.33
C ARG A 191 -2.16 1.62 -0.32
N VAL A 192 -2.91 1.10 -1.30
CA VAL A 192 -4.36 1.32 -1.38
C VAL A 192 -5.09 0.52 -0.30
N PHE A 193 -4.62 -0.70 0.01
CA PHE A 193 -5.20 -1.52 1.08
C PHE A 193 -4.94 -0.94 2.48
N GLY A 194 -3.76 -0.36 2.71
CA GLY A 194 -3.45 0.39 3.93
C GLY A 194 -4.43 1.54 4.11
N VAL A 195 -4.64 2.36 3.06
CA VAL A 195 -5.62 3.46 3.06
C VAL A 195 -7.05 2.95 3.29
N LEU A 196 -7.45 1.84 2.66
CA LEU A 196 -8.77 1.23 2.90
C LEU A 196 -8.98 0.88 4.38
N SER A 197 -7.99 0.28 5.03
CA SER A 197 -8.07 -0.09 6.46
C SER A 197 -8.24 1.12 7.38
N GLU A 198 -7.78 2.31 6.96
CA GLU A 198 -7.96 3.59 7.67
C GLU A 198 -9.32 4.25 7.37
N ILE A 199 -9.92 3.96 6.22
CA ILE A 199 -11.17 4.58 5.77
C ILE A 199 -12.39 3.78 6.24
N ASP A 200 -12.41 2.50 5.90
CA ASP A 200 -13.56 1.62 6.09
C ASP A 200 -13.06 0.21 6.44
N LEU A 201 -12.82 0.03 7.74
CA LEU A 201 -12.33 -1.24 8.28
C LEU A 201 -13.34 -2.38 8.05
N ALA A 202 -14.64 -2.10 8.04
CA ALA A 202 -15.66 -3.12 7.84
C ALA A 202 -15.63 -3.68 6.41
N VAL A 203 -15.44 -2.81 5.40
CA VAL A 203 -15.22 -3.26 4.02
C VAL A 203 -13.90 -4.02 3.89
N PHE A 204 -12.83 -3.54 4.54
CA PHE A 204 -11.55 -4.24 4.57
C PHE A 204 -11.69 -5.66 5.14
N GLN A 205 -12.27 -5.81 6.33
CA GLN A 205 -12.50 -7.10 6.99
C GLN A 205 -13.32 -8.06 6.12
N ARG A 206 -14.38 -7.55 5.47
CA ARG A 206 -15.21 -8.35 4.57
C ARG A 206 -14.43 -8.90 3.39
N LEU A 207 -13.62 -8.07 2.72
CA LEU A 207 -12.78 -8.51 1.61
C LEU A 207 -11.82 -9.63 2.03
N LEU A 208 -11.23 -9.51 3.22
CA LEU A 208 -10.32 -10.53 3.74
C LEU A 208 -11.05 -11.82 4.14
N GLY A 209 -12.20 -11.70 4.78
CA GLY A 209 -13.02 -12.83 5.22
C GLY A 209 -13.60 -13.64 4.07
N ASP A 210 -13.97 -12.97 2.97
CA ASP A 210 -14.54 -13.61 1.78
C ASP A 210 -13.48 -14.28 0.89
N SER A 211 -12.21 -13.88 1.01
CA SER A 211 -11.14 -14.34 0.14
C SER A 211 -10.60 -15.72 0.51
N GLN A 212 -10.20 -16.46 -0.51
CA GLN A 212 -9.56 -17.78 -0.40
C GLN A 212 -8.09 -17.76 -0.86
N ASP A 213 -7.56 -16.59 -1.21
CA ASP A 213 -6.17 -16.38 -1.61
C ASP A 213 -5.35 -15.89 -0.40
N PRO A 214 -4.63 -16.79 0.32
CA PRO A 214 -3.92 -16.41 1.52
C PRO A 214 -2.77 -15.43 1.23
N LEU A 215 -2.25 -15.39 0.00
CA LEU A 215 -1.15 -14.50 -0.39
C LEU A 215 -1.63 -13.05 -0.44
N LEU A 216 -2.81 -12.85 -1.04
CA LEU A 216 -3.45 -11.54 -1.13
C LEU A 216 -3.94 -11.07 0.24
N VAL A 217 -4.57 -11.96 1.01
CA VAL A 217 -5.02 -11.66 2.37
C VAL A 217 -3.85 -11.24 3.25
N ASP A 218 -2.74 -11.98 3.19
CA ASP A 218 -1.55 -11.70 3.98
C ASP A 218 -0.89 -10.36 3.60
N ALA A 219 -0.75 -10.06 2.31
CA ALA A 219 -0.25 -8.77 1.85
C ALA A 219 -1.16 -7.59 2.28
N ALA A 220 -2.48 -7.77 2.22
CA ALA A 220 -3.43 -6.77 2.69
C ALA A 220 -3.34 -6.56 4.22
N LEU A 221 -3.26 -7.63 5.00
CA LEU A 221 -3.05 -7.56 6.45
C LEU A 221 -1.74 -6.79 6.79
N LEU A 222 -0.64 -7.13 6.11
CA LEU A 222 0.63 -6.43 6.26
C LEU A 222 0.51 -4.93 5.95
N SER A 223 -0.23 -4.56 4.91
CA SER A 223 -0.43 -3.16 4.54
C SER A 223 -1.19 -2.35 5.58
N ALA A 224 -2.14 -2.98 6.28
CA ALA A 224 -2.83 -2.41 7.43
C ALA A 224 -1.94 -2.38 8.69
N GLY A 225 -0.73 -2.97 8.62
CA GLY A 225 0.21 -3.09 9.73
C GLY A 225 -0.21 -4.15 10.75
N VAL A 226 -1.05 -5.10 10.35
CA VAL A 226 -1.40 -6.27 11.16
C VAL A 226 -0.15 -7.15 11.25
N GLY A 227 0.41 -7.29 12.46
CA GLY A 227 1.72 -7.91 12.68
C GLY A 227 2.78 -6.95 13.23
N ALA A 228 2.57 -5.63 13.12
CA ALA A 228 3.35 -4.61 13.81
C ALA A 228 2.64 -4.22 15.12
N PHE A 229 2.67 -5.12 16.11
CA PHE A 229 1.83 -5.07 17.32
C PHE A 229 2.00 -3.80 18.18
N THR A 230 3.07 -3.04 17.97
CA THR A 230 3.21 -1.69 18.53
C THR A 230 3.37 -0.70 17.38
N PRO A 231 2.41 0.22 17.13
CA PRO A 231 1.18 0.53 17.88
C PRO A 231 -0.12 -0.15 17.35
N ARG A 232 -0.07 -1.16 16.47
CA ARG A 232 -1.25 -1.58 15.67
C ARG A 232 -1.98 -2.85 16.14
N PHE A 233 -1.83 -3.27 17.40
CA PHE A 233 -2.60 -4.40 17.96
C PHE A 233 -4.13 -4.23 17.79
N ALA A 234 -4.64 -3.00 17.90
CA ALA A 234 -6.07 -2.72 17.76
C ALA A 234 -6.63 -3.03 16.36
N VAL A 235 -5.81 -3.05 15.31
CA VAL A 235 -6.25 -3.48 13.97
C VAL A 235 -6.31 -5.00 13.91
N TRP A 236 -5.31 -5.69 14.46
CA TRP A 236 -5.31 -7.15 14.59
C TRP A 236 -6.53 -7.65 15.37
N GLU A 237 -6.80 -7.07 16.55
CA GLU A 237 -7.91 -7.46 17.43
C GLU A 237 -9.25 -7.33 16.72
N ARG A 238 -9.48 -6.19 16.04
CA ARG A 238 -10.70 -5.98 15.27
C ARG A 238 -10.82 -6.98 14.11
N CYS A 239 -9.75 -7.25 13.38
CA CYS A 239 -9.77 -8.26 12.32
C CYS A 239 -10.04 -9.67 12.88
N ALA A 240 -9.51 -10.01 14.06
CA ALA A 240 -9.74 -11.31 14.68
C ALA A 240 -11.20 -11.48 15.15
N ASN A 241 -11.79 -10.43 15.73
CA ASN A 241 -13.18 -10.47 16.20
C ASN A 241 -14.21 -10.62 15.08
N GLU A 242 -13.93 -10.07 13.90
CA GLU A 242 -14.81 -10.13 12.73
C GLU A 242 -14.43 -11.23 11.73
N ALA A 243 -13.39 -12.03 12.03
CA ALA A 243 -12.98 -13.10 11.13
C ALA A 243 -14.05 -14.20 11.10
N PRO A 244 -14.33 -14.77 9.91
CA PRO A 244 -15.21 -15.92 9.82
C PRO A 244 -14.58 -17.12 10.54
N ASP A 245 -15.43 -18.00 11.06
CA ASP A 245 -15.01 -19.26 11.66
C ASP A 245 -14.07 -20.00 10.71
N ALA A 246 -12.93 -20.46 11.23
CA ALA A 246 -11.95 -21.23 10.45
C ALA A 246 -12.08 -22.73 10.64
N PHE A 247 -12.76 -23.17 11.69
CA PHE A 247 -12.91 -24.57 12.04
C PHE A 247 -14.39 -24.89 12.16
N ALA A 248 -14.79 -26.04 11.62
CA ALA A 248 -16.12 -26.59 11.84
C ALA A 248 -16.24 -27.16 13.27
N GLU A 249 -17.46 -27.56 13.66
CA GLU A 249 -17.73 -28.11 15.00
C GLU A 249 -16.92 -29.38 15.31
N ASP A 250 -16.52 -30.14 14.29
CA ASP A 250 -15.68 -31.34 14.42
C ASP A 250 -14.18 -31.02 14.53
N GLY A 251 -13.81 -29.73 14.52
CA GLY A 251 -12.44 -29.25 14.55
C GLY A 251 -11.71 -29.29 13.20
N SER A 252 -12.38 -29.73 12.11
CA SER A 252 -11.78 -29.69 10.78
C SER A 252 -11.67 -28.25 10.26
N TRP A 253 -10.57 -27.95 9.58
CA TRP A 253 -10.39 -26.65 8.92
C TRP A 253 -11.35 -26.53 7.74
N ASN A 254 -12.18 -25.49 7.73
CA ASN A 254 -13.21 -25.29 6.71
C ASN A 254 -12.70 -24.58 5.44
N GLY A 255 -11.41 -24.23 5.41
CA GLY A 255 -10.79 -23.56 4.28
C GLY A 255 -10.62 -22.04 4.41
N SER A 256 -11.22 -21.41 5.42
CA SER A 256 -11.03 -19.97 5.72
C SER A 256 -9.57 -19.66 6.04
N VAL A 257 -9.01 -18.63 5.41
CA VAL A 257 -7.58 -18.28 5.55
C VAL A 257 -7.31 -17.15 6.53
N LEU A 258 -8.32 -16.33 6.87
CA LEU A 258 -8.11 -15.09 7.63
C LEU A 258 -7.64 -15.35 9.07
N MET A 259 -8.43 -16.10 9.86
CA MET A 259 -8.08 -16.38 11.26
C MET A 259 -6.75 -17.13 11.40
N PRO A 260 -6.48 -18.21 10.63
CA PRO A 260 -5.14 -18.77 10.44
C PRO A 260 -3.98 -17.77 10.30
N LEU A 261 -4.09 -16.83 9.36
CA LEU A 261 -3.06 -15.84 9.10
C LEU A 261 -2.91 -14.86 10.27
N LEU A 262 -4.01 -14.45 10.89
CA LEU A 262 -3.99 -13.59 12.08
C LEU A 262 -3.25 -14.27 13.25
N LEU A 263 -3.51 -15.55 13.49
CA LEU A 263 -2.82 -16.33 14.53
C LEU A 263 -1.32 -16.46 14.25
N LEU A 264 -0.93 -16.77 13.02
CA LEU A 264 0.47 -16.81 12.61
C LEU A 264 1.18 -15.48 12.90
N ARG A 265 0.56 -14.36 12.53
CA ARG A 265 1.12 -13.02 12.74
C ARG A 265 1.32 -12.72 14.24
N CYS A 266 0.39 -13.16 15.09
CA CYS A 266 0.51 -13.06 16.55
C CYS A 266 1.70 -13.89 17.09
N LEU A 267 1.82 -15.13 16.65
CA LEU A 267 2.91 -16.03 17.07
C LEU A 267 4.29 -15.47 16.67
N LEU A 268 4.46 -15.04 15.42
CA LEU A 268 5.73 -14.49 14.92
C LEU A 268 6.19 -13.25 15.68
N TYR A 269 5.25 -12.45 16.21
CA TYR A 269 5.60 -11.31 17.07
C TYR A 269 6.14 -11.77 18.42
N THR A 270 5.45 -12.71 19.08
CA THR A 270 5.88 -13.20 20.40
C THR A 270 7.27 -13.83 20.37
N SER A 271 7.64 -14.51 19.28
CA SER A 271 8.98 -15.10 19.10
C SER A 271 10.10 -14.08 18.85
N ARG A 272 9.79 -12.83 18.47
CA ARG A 272 10.78 -11.76 18.25
C ARG A 272 11.01 -10.88 19.49
N CYS A 273 10.18 -11.03 20.52
CA CYS A 273 10.27 -10.26 21.77
C CYS A 273 10.96 -11.01 22.92
N VAL A 274 11.50 -12.20 22.66
CA VAL A 274 12.32 -13.01 23.58
C VAL A 274 13.75 -13.04 23.06
#